data_AF-A0A2T4J557-F1
#
_entry.id   AF-A0A2T4J557-F1
#
_cell.length_a   1.000
_cell.length_b   1.000
_cell.length_c   1.000
_cell.angle_alpha   90.00
_cell.angle_beta   90.00
_cell.angle_gamma   90.00
#
_symmetry.space_group_name_H-M   'P 1'
#
loop_
_entity.id
_entity.type
_entity.pdbx_description
1 polymer ?
#
loop_
_entity_poly.entity_id
_entity_poly.type
_entity_poly.pdbx_seq_one_letter_code
_entity_poly.pdbx_strand_id
1 'polypeptide(L)'
;MTTTAEQMRAWTGPAILTYGFRPFFFGAAIWAALAMTLWVPMLSGHLTLPTAFDPVSWHAHEFLFGYLGAVIAGFLLTAVPNWTGRLPIVGWPLGGLFLLWLAGRVAVAMSGTLPAGVAATVDLSFPLVLAAAIGREIVAGKNWRNLIVLAMLAVFALGNGLYHWEAARGDYAAQGYGLRLGLAAGVMMI
;
A
#
# COMPACT_ATOMS: atom_id res chain seq x y z
N MET A 1 16.06 26.25 -10.25
CA MET A 1 15.12 25.21 -9.78
C MET A 1 15.45 23.97 -10.59
N THR A 2 15.78 22.85 -9.94
CA THR A 2 16.04 21.59 -10.68
C THR A 2 14.74 21.07 -11.27
N THR A 3 14.75 20.67 -12.53
CA THR A 3 13.60 20.02 -13.19
C THR A 3 13.48 18.56 -12.78
N THR A 4 12.30 17.96 -12.99
CA THR A 4 12.07 16.52 -12.81
C THR A 4 13.08 15.68 -13.58
N ALA A 5 13.35 16.08 -14.84
CA ALA A 5 14.31 15.41 -15.70
C ALA A 5 15.75 15.50 -15.15
N GLU A 6 16.12 16.62 -14.52
CA GLU A 6 17.43 16.79 -13.89
C GLU A 6 17.59 15.93 -12.64
N GLN A 7 16.59 15.85 -11.75
CA GLN A 7 16.67 14.98 -10.57
C GLN A 7 16.75 13.49 -10.94
N MET A 8 15.98 13.07 -11.95
CA MET A 8 16.03 11.69 -12.43
C MET A 8 17.36 11.35 -13.12
N ARG A 9 17.95 12.30 -13.87
CA ARG A 9 19.28 12.13 -14.48
C ARG A 9 20.42 12.20 -13.45
N ALA A 10 20.24 12.95 -12.38
CA ALA A 10 21.21 13.05 -11.29
C ALA A 10 21.22 11.81 -10.38
N TRP A 11 20.16 10.99 -10.40
CA TRP A 11 20.12 9.74 -9.64
C TRP A 11 21.06 8.69 -10.25
N THR A 12 22.10 8.33 -9.49
CA THR A 12 23.10 7.32 -9.87
C THR A 12 22.91 5.97 -9.15
N GLY A 13 21.89 5.82 -8.31
CA GLY A 13 21.58 4.58 -7.60
C GLY A 13 20.74 3.58 -8.41
N PRO A 14 20.13 2.57 -7.76
CA PRO A 14 19.37 1.52 -8.45
C PRO A 14 18.28 2.07 -9.39
N ALA A 15 18.22 1.53 -10.60
CA ALA A 15 17.27 1.95 -11.64
C ALA A 15 15.79 1.74 -11.24
N ILE A 16 15.52 0.82 -10.32
CA ILE A 16 14.18 0.60 -9.80
C ILE A 16 13.67 1.80 -8.99
N LEU A 17 14.54 2.67 -8.48
CA LEU A 17 14.17 3.85 -7.70
C LEU A 17 14.10 5.15 -8.52
N THR A 18 14.20 5.08 -9.85
CA THR A 18 14.16 6.27 -10.72
C THR A 18 12.76 6.83 -10.93
N TYR A 19 11.72 5.97 -10.84
CA TYR A 19 10.32 6.37 -11.03
C TYR A 19 9.43 5.71 -9.99
N GLY A 20 8.47 6.47 -9.47
CA GLY A 20 7.52 5.99 -8.46
C GLY A 20 6.79 4.71 -8.83
N PHE A 21 6.38 4.53 -10.10
CA PHE A 21 5.68 3.32 -10.51
C PHE A 21 6.56 2.06 -10.54
N ARG A 22 7.88 2.20 -10.74
CA ARG A 22 8.77 1.05 -10.95
C ARG A 22 8.81 0.07 -9.78
N PRO A 23 9.14 0.48 -8.54
CA PRO A 23 9.22 -0.45 -7.43
C PRO A 23 7.83 -0.98 -7.07
N PHE A 24 6.79 -0.15 -7.16
CA PHE A 24 5.44 -0.53 -6.76
C PHE A 24 4.73 -1.46 -7.74
N PHE A 25 4.79 -1.22 -9.05
CA PHE A 25 4.18 -2.15 -10.02
C PHE A 25 4.96 -3.47 -10.10
N PHE A 26 6.29 -3.41 -10.05
CA PHE A 26 7.12 -4.62 -10.00
C PHE A 26 6.87 -5.41 -8.70
N GLY A 27 6.84 -4.71 -7.57
CA GLY A 27 6.53 -5.30 -6.26
C GLY A 27 5.12 -5.88 -6.21
N ALA A 28 4.11 -5.20 -6.77
CA ALA A 28 2.75 -5.72 -6.87
C ALA A 28 2.69 -7.03 -7.67
N ALA A 29 3.38 -7.10 -8.81
CA ALA A 29 3.42 -8.31 -9.63
C ALA A 29 4.08 -9.49 -8.89
N ILE A 30 5.23 -9.24 -8.23
CA ILE A 30 5.88 -10.25 -7.40
C ILE A 30 4.99 -10.67 -6.24
N TRP A 31 4.37 -9.71 -5.55
CA TRP A 31 3.53 -9.98 -4.39
C TRP A 31 2.30 -10.79 -4.77
N ALA A 32 1.64 -10.50 -5.89
CA ALA A 32 0.52 -11.31 -6.37
C ALA A 32 0.93 -12.77 -6.58
N ALA A 33 2.08 -13.03 -7.21
CA ALA A 33 2.59 -14.39 -7.42
C ALA A 33 2.95 -15.08 -6.09
N LEU A 34 3.64 -14.39 -5.18
CA LEU A 34 4.01 -14.92 -3.88
C LEU A 34 2.80 -15.18 -3.00
N ALA A 35 1.88 -14.23 -2.89
CA ALA A 35 0.66 -14.34 -2.09
C ALA A 35 -0.20 -15.52 -2.55
N MET A 36 -0.34 -15.75 -3.86
CA MET A 36 -1.05 -16.94 -4.37
C MET A 36 -0.31 -18.25 -4.06
N THR A 37 1.02 -18.24 -4.18
CA THR A 37 1.86 -19.40 -3.91
C THR A 37 1.82 -19.79 -2.42
N LEU A 38 1.67 -18.82 -1.52
CA LEU A 38 1.47 -19.06 -0.09
C LEU A 38 0.02 -19.44 0.22
N TRP A 39 -0.94 -18.78 -0.42
CA TRP A 39 -2.36 -18.96 -0.09
C TRP A 39 -2.91 -20.31 -0.53
N VAL A 40 -2.56 -20.84 -1.70
CA VAL A 40 -3.10 -22.12 -2.19
C VAL A 40 -2.76 -23.30 -1.26
N PRO A 41 -1.51 -23.48 -0.81
CA PRO A 41 -1.17 -24.45 0.23
C PRO A 41 -1.86 -24.15 1.58
N MET A 42 -2.03 -22.87 1.93
CA MET A 42 -2.70 -22.48 3.17
C MET A 42 -4.18 -22.84 3.19
N LEU A 43 -4.88 -22.62 2.07
CA LEU A 43 -6.29 -22.98 1.90
C LEU A 43 -6.50 -24.49 1.88
N SER A 44 -5.55 -25.24 1.32
CA SER A 44 -5.61 -26.71 1.25
C SER A 44 -5.10 -27.42 2.51
N GLY A 45 -4.69 -26.67 3.54
CA GLY A 45 -4.22 -27.22 4.82
C GLY A 45 -2.78 -27.75 4.81
N HIS A 46 -2.01 -27.51 3.74
CA HIS A 46 -0.61 -27.94 3.61
C HIS A 46 0.39 -26.93 4.17
N LEU A 47 -0.04 -25.69 4.42
CA LEU A 47 0.78 -24.63 5.00
C LEU A 47 -0.01 -23.89 6.08
N THR A 48 0.66 -23.48 7.15
CA THR A 48 0.10 -22.56 8.13
C THR A 48 1.09 -21.42 8.32
N LEU A 49 0.72 -20.23 7.86
CA LEU A 49 1.50 -19.04 8.15
C LEU A 49 1.30 -18.61 9.60
N PRO A 50 2.32 -18.02 10.24
CA PRO A 50 2.21 -17.45 11.59
C PRO A 50 1.47 -16.11 11.58
N THR A 51 0.29 -16.06 10.95
CA THR A 51 -0.58 -14.90 10.85
C THR A 51 -1.73 -15.02 11.85
N ALA A 52 -2.19 -13.88 12.38
CA ALA A 52 -3.39 -13.80 13.21
C ALA A 52 -4.69 -13.92 12.39
N PHE A 53 -4.61 -13.83 11.06
CA PHE A 53 -5.76 -13.89 10.17
C PHE A 53 -6.04 -15.33 9.74
N ASP A 54 -7.31 -15.70 9.61
CA ASP A 54 -7.68 -16.94 8.94
C ASP A 54 -7.27 -16.92 7.45
N PRO A 55 -7.22 -18.07 6.75
CA PRO A 55 -6.75 -18.12 5.38
C PRO A 55 -7.49 -17.25 4.36
N VAL A 56 -8.79 -17.05 4.53
CA VAL A 56 -9.56 -16.21 3.61
C VAL A 56 -9.34 -14.74 3.94
N SER A 57 -9.32 -14.38 5.21
CA SER A 57 -9.03 -13.00 5.63
C SER A 57 -7.61 -12.56 5.24
N TRP A 58 -6.62 -13.43 5.42
CA TRP A 58 -5.25 -13.13 4.97
C TRP A 58 -5.20 -12.85 3.46
N HIS A 59 -5.79 -13.72 2.63
CA HIS A 59 -5.83 -13.49 1.19
C HIS A 59 -6.56 -12.21 0.80
N ALA A 60 -7.74 -11.97 1.38
CA ALA A 60 -8.53 -10.78 1.08
C ALA A 60 -7.76 -9.50 1.43
N HIS A 61 -7.10 -9.47 2.59
CA HIS A 61 -6.24 -8.35 3.00
C HIS A 61 -5.07 -8.16 2.05
N GLU A 62 -4.37 -9.24 1.71
CA GLU A 62 -3.16 -9.18 0.89
C GLU A 62 -3.42 -8.70 -0.54
N PHE A 63 -4.58 -9.05 -1.11
CA PHE A 63 -4.97 -8.57 -2.42
C PHE A 63 -5.55 -7.15 -2.40
N LEU A 64 -6.37 -6.83 -1.40
CA LEU A 64 -7.02 -5.53 -1.32
C LEU A 64 -6.06 -4.44 -0.83
N PHE A 65 -5.39 -4.63 0.29
CA PHE A 65 -4.53 -3.60 0.89
C PHE A 65 -3.07 -3.71 0.48
N GLY A 66 -2.60 -4.93 0.17
CA GLY A 66 -1.23 -5.17 -0.28
C GLY A 66 -1.00 -4.91 -1.74
N TYR A 67 -1.58 -5.77 -2.58
CA TYR A 67 -1.46 -5.70 -4.03
C TYR A 67 -2.07 -4.40 -4.58
N LEU A 68 -3.37 -4.18 -4.35
CA LEU A 68 -4.02 -2.96 -4.87
C LEU A 68 -3.44 -1.70 -4.22
N GLY A 69 -3.02 -1.75 -2.95
CA GLY A 69 -2.31 -0.64 -2.31
C GLY A 69 -1.00 -0.26 -3.02
N ALA A 70 -0.21 -1.25 -3.46
CA ALA A 70 0.98 -1.00 -4.29
C ALA A 70 0.61 -0.43 -5.66
N VAL A 71 -0.44 -0.95 -6.31
CA VAL A 71 -0.91 -0.42 -7.60
C VAL A 71 -1.34 1.04 -7.46
N ILE A 72 -2.11 1.37 -6.42
CA ILE A 72 -2.51 2.75 -6.11
C ILE A 72 -1.28 3.63 -5.93
N ALA A 73 -0.28 3.21 -5.15
CA ALA A 73 0.94 3.99 -4.97
C ALA A 73 1.70 4.22 -6.28
N GLY A 74 1.88 3.18 -7.10
CA GLY A 74 2.56 3.30 -8.39
C GLY A 74 1.86 4.30 -9.33
N PHE A 75 0.53 4.29 -9.33
CA PHE A 75 -0.28 5.26 -10.06
C PHE A 75 -0.12 6.68 -9.48
N LEU A 76 -0.35 6.87 -8.18
CA LEU A 76 -0.33 8.20 -7.54
C LEU A 76 1.04 8.88 -7.63
N LEU A 77 2.12 8.12 -7.44
CA LEU A 77 3.49 8.64 -7.55
C LEU A 77 3.86 9.07 -8.98
N THR A 78 3.05 8.68 -9.97
CA THR A 78 3.20 9.10 -11.37
C THR A 78 2.21 10.23 -11.71
N ALA A 79 0.96 10.11 -11.26
CA ALA A 79 -0.12 11.03 -11.59
C ALA A 79 0.02 12.39 -10.87
N VAL A 80 0.38 12.38 -9.58
CA VAL A 80 0.41 13.59 -8.76
C VAL A 80 1.47 14.60 -9.21
N PRO A 81 2.72 14.20 -9.55
CA PRO A 81 3.68 15.11 -10.18
C PRO A 81 3.14 15.76 -11.46
N ASN A 82 2.45 14.98 -12.31
CA ASN A 82 1.87 15.49 -13.56
C ASN A 82 0.72 16.48 -13.31
N TRP A 83 -0.09 16.24 -12.27
CA TRP A 83 -1.20 17.13 -11.90
C TRP A 83 -0.75 18.43 -11.24
N THR A 84 0.33 18.38 -10.47
CA THR A 84 0.78 19.51 -9.63
C THR A 84 1.92 20.29 -10.25
N GLY A 85 2.58 19.75 -11.29
CA GLY A 85 3.80 20.30 -11.87
C GLY A 85 5.01 20.23 -10.92
N ARG A 86 4.87 19.52 -9.79
CA ARG A 86 5.92 19.38 -8.79
C ARG A 86 6.82 18.19 -9.10
N LEU A 87 7.97 18.15 -8.41
CA LEU A 87 8.99 17.14 -8.63
C LEU A 87 8.52 15.78 -8.10
N PRO A 88 8.75 14.68 -8.84
CA PRO A 88 8.42 13.34 -8.36
C PRO A 88 9.31 12.91 -7.21
N ILE A 89 8.84 11.93 -6.44
CA ILE A 89 9.65 11.27 -5.41
C ILE A 89 10.58 10.27 -6.11
N VAL A 90 11.89 10.48 -5.99
CA VAL A 90 12.95 9.69 -6.65
C VAL A 90 13.99 9.25 -5.62
N GLY A 91 14.63 8.11 -5.83
CA GLY A 91 15.78 7.64 -5.06
C GLY A 91 15.41 7.08 -3.69
N TRP A 92 16.22 7.37 -2.67
CA TRP A 92 16.06 6.80 -1.32
C TRP A 92 14.71 7.06 -0.64
N PRO A 93 14.08 8.25 -0.74
CA PRO A 93 12.72 8.44 -0.23
C PRO A 93 11.69 7.49 -0.83
N LEU A 94 11.80 7.20 -2.13
CA LEU A 94 10.97 6.19 -2.80
C LEU A 94 11.28 4.79 -2.30
N GLY A 95 12.56 4.47 -2.09
CA GLY A 95 12.99 3.21 -1.49
C GLY A 95 12.43 3.02 -0.08
N GLY A 96 12.44 4.06 0.76
CA GLY A 96 11.85 4.04 2.10
C GLY A 96 10.35 3.76 2.06
N LEU A 97 9.62 4.42 1.15
CA LEU A 97 8.19 4.18 0.99
C LEU A 97 7.89 2.74 0.54
N PHE A 98 8.69 2.20 -0.37
CA PHE A 98 8.58 0.80 -0.80
C PHE A 98 8.92 -0.19 0.32
N LEU A 99 9.92 0.11 1.15
CA LEU A 99 10.27 -0.70 2.31
C LEU A 99 9.16 -0.70 3.37
N LEU A 100 8.46 0.42 3.59
CA LEU A 100 7.28 0.46 4.47
C LEU A 100 6.18 -0.48 3.96
N TRP A 101 5.91 -0.45 2.66
CA TRP A 101 4.94 -1.37 2.05
C TRP A 101 5.35 -2.83 2.24
N LEU A 102 6.61 -3.17 1.95
CA LEU A 102 7.14 -4.52 2.11
C LEU A 102 7.12 -4.98 3.57
N ALA A 103 7.48 -4.10 4.51
CA ALA A 103 7.43 -4.37 5.94
C ALA A 103 5.99 -4.68 6.40
N GLY A 104 4.99 -3.98 5.87
CA GLY A 104 3.58 -4.28 6.13
C GLY A 104 3.21 -5.71 5.73
N ARG A 105 3.62 -6.15 4.54
CA ARG A 105 3.37 -7.51 4.05
C ARG A 105 3.98 -8.59 4.95
N VAL A 106 5.23 -8.39 5.35
CA VAL A 106 5.93 -9.29 6.28
C VAL A 106 5.24 -9.28 7.65
N ALA A 107 4.88 -8.09 8.16
CA ALA A 107 4.23 -7.96 9.46
C ALA A 107 2.85 -8.63 9.50
N VAL A 108 2.06 -8.56 8.42
CA VAL A 108 0.77 -9.26 8.30
C VAL A 108 0.98 -10.78 8.23
N ALA A 109 1.91 -11.26 7.42
CA ALA A 109 2.24 -12.69 7.34
C ALA A 109 2.76 -13.29 8.65
N MET A 110 3.40 -12.47 9.50
CA MET A 110 3.94 -12.86 10.81
C MET A 110 3.09 -12.35 11.99
N SER A 111 1.88 -11.84 11.73
CA SER A 111 1.08 -11.13 12.74
C SER A 111 0.70 -11.98 13.96
N GLY A 112 0.66 -13.30 13.84
CA GLY A 112 0.43 -14.22 14.96
C GLY A 112 1.62 -14.34 15.92
N THR A 113 2.81 -13.88 15.52
CA THR A 113 4.01 -13.82 16.38
C THR A 113 4.31 -12.41 16.90
N LEU A 114 3.55 -11.41 16.45
CA LEU A 114 3.70 -10.01 16.85
C LEU A 114 2.59 -9.62 17.83
N PRO A 115 2.83 -8.63 18.71
CA PRO A 115 1.74 -8.02 19.46
C PRO A 115 0.68 -7.45 18.50
N ALA A 116 -0.61 -7.60 18.84
CA ALA A 116 -1.73 -7.31 17.93
C ALA A 116 -1.69 -5.92 17.28
N GLY A 117 -1.19 -4.89 18.00
CA GLY A 117 -1.07 -3.53 17.46
C GLY A 117 0.14 -3.29 16.54
N VAL A 118 1.17 -4.13 16.60
CA VAL A 118 2.43 -3.92 15.85
C VAL A 118 2.20 -4.19 14.37
N ALA A 119 1.59 -5.33 14.01
CA ALA A 119 1.32 -5.65 12.61
C ALA A 119 0.44 -4.58 11.95
N ALA A 120 -0.62 -4.15 12.63
CA ALA A 120 -1.50 -3.08 12.16
C ALA A 120 -0.76 -1.75 11.97
N THR A 121 0.10 -1.36 12.92
CA THR A 121 0.85 -0.11 12.85
C THR A 121 1.85 -0.11 11.70
N VAL A 122 2.60 -1.21 11.53
CA VAL A 122 3.57 -1.34 10.43
C VAL A 122 2.84 -1.34 9.09
N ASP A 123 1.74 -2.07 8.98
CA ASP A 123 0.96 -2.14 7.75
C ASP A 123 0.30 -0.79 7.37
N LEU A 124 -0.26 -0.08 8.34
CA LEU A 124 -0.86 1.25 8.13
C LEU A 124 0.16 2.36 7.89
N SER A 125 1.42 2.17 8.27
CA SER A 125 2.45 3.19 8.06
C SER A 125 2.62 3.55 6.58
N PHE A 126 2.52 2.57 5.68
CA PHE A 126 2.64 2.78 4.24
C PHE A 126 1.55 3.70 3.67
N PRO A 127 0.24 3.38 3.74
CA PRO A 127 -0.79 4.24 3.16
C PRO A 127 -0.85 5.60 3.83
N LEU A 128 -0.52 5.72 5.13
CA LEU A 128 -0.49 7.00 5.83
C LEU A 128 0.68 7.89 5.37
N VAL A 129 1.89 7.33 5.24
CA VAL A 129 3.05 8.08 4.73
C VAL A 129 2.85 8.45 3.25
N LEU A 130 2.27 7.55 2.45
CA LEU A 130 1.89 7.85 1.07
C LEU A 130 0.87 9.00 1.01
N ALA A 131 -0.20 8.94 1.80
CA ALA A 131 -1.22 9.98 1.86
C ALA A 131 -0.62 11.33 2.29
N ALA A 132 0.27 11.36 3.29
CA ALA A 132 0.95 12.58 3.71
C ALA A 132 1.85 13.15 2.60
N ALA A 133 2.63 12.30 1.93
CA ALA A 133 3.50 12.71 0.82
C ALA A 133 2.69 13.29 -0.35
N ILE A 134 1.65 12.57 -0.79
CA ILE A 134 0.78 13.01 -1.89
C ILE A 134 -0.01 14.26 -1.50
N GLY A 135 -0.57 14.30 -0.29
CA GLY A 135 -1.33 15.45 0.20
C GLY A 135 -0.50 16.72 0.26
N ARG A 136 0.76 16.62 0.70
CA ARG A 136 1.71 17.74 0.66
C ARG A 136 1.87 18.29 -0.76
N GLU A 137 2.07 17.42 -1.75
CA GLU A 137 2.25 17.87 -3.14
C GLU A 137 0.98 18.47 -3.74
N ILE A 138 -0.21 17.89 -3.46
CA ILE A 138 -1.49 18.41 -3.94
C ILE A 138 -1.78 19.81 -3.36
N VAL A 139 -1.61 19.98 -2.05
CA VAL A 139 -1.85 21.26 -1.36
C VAL A 139 -0.84 22.30 -1.83
N ALA A 140 0.44 21.95 -1.91
CA ALA A 140 1.48 22.87 -2.35
C ALA A 140 1.39 23.20 -3.85
N GLY A 141 0.85 22.31 -4.66
CA GLY A 141 0.51 22.54 -6.07
C GLY A 141 -0.85 23.21 -6.28
N LYS A 142 -1.60 23.50 -5.19
CA LYS A 142 -2.96 24.08 -5.22
C LYS A 142 -3.94 23.31 -6.13
N ASN A 143 -3.74 22.00 -6.29
CA ASN A 143 -4.60 21.18 -7.15
C ASN A 143 -5.80 20.62 -6.37
N TRP A 144 -6.69 21.52 -5.96
CA TRP A 144 -7.85 21.19 -5.11
C TRP A 144 -8.79 20.16 -5.73
N ARG A 145 -8.89 20.14 -7.07
CA ARG A 145 -9.73 19.19 -7.80
C ARG A 145 -9.35 17.74 -7.51
N ASN A 146 -8.06 17.47 -7.30
CA ASN A 146 -7.55 16.12 -7.09
C ASN A 146 -7.48 15.71 -5.60
N LEU A 147 -7.96 16.54 -4.66
CA LEU A 147 -8.09 16.14 -3.25
C LEU A 147 -9.04 14.96 -3.06
N ILE A 148 -9.98 14.74 -3.98
CA ILE A 148 -10.89 13.58 -3.92
C ILE A 148 -10.11 12.26 -3.89
N VAL A 149 -8.99 12.18 -4.62
CA VAL A 149 -8.15 10.97 -4.65
C VAL A 149 -7.45 10.76 -3.31
N LEU A 150 -7.00 11.83 -2.67
CA LEU A 150 -6.45 11.77 -1.31
C LEU A 150 -7.51 11.35 -0.29
N ALA A 151 -8.73 11.86 -0.42
CA ALA A 151 -9.85 11.45 0.43
C ALA A 151 -10.15 9.96 0.25
N MET A 152 -10.18 9.45 -0.99
CA MET A 152 -10.35 8.02 -1.25
C MET A 152 -9.19 7.18 -0.69
N LEU A 153 -7.95 7.66 -0.76
CA LEU A 153 -6.80 6.98 -0.15
C LEU A 153 -6.91 6.95 1.39
N ALA A 154 -7.43 8.02 2.00
CA ALA A 154 -7.70 8.04 3.43
C ALA A 154 -8.81 7.05 3.81
N VAL A 155 -9.90 6.97 3.03
CA VAL A 155 -10.96 5.97 3.23
C VAL A 155 -10.42 4.55 3.07
N PHE A 156 -9.53 4.32 2.09
CA PHE A 156 -8.85 3.04 1.91
C PHE A 156 -7.97 2.68 3.13
N ALA A 157 -7.20 3.63 3.65
CA ALA A 157 -6.39 3.44 4.86
C ALA A 157 -7.25 3.17 6.11
N LEU A 158 -8.37 3.88 6.25
CA LEU A 158 -9.37 3.65 7.30
C LEU A 158 -9.98 2.25 7.19
N GLY A 159 -10.29 1.80 5.97
CA GLY A 159 -10.74 0.44 5.70
C GLY A 159 -9.72 -0.60 6.16
N ASN A 160 -8.43 -0.37 5.89
CA ASN A 160 -7.36 -1.25 6.36
C ASN A 160 -7.29 -1.28 7.90
N GLY A 161 -7.38 -0.12 8.55
CA GLY A 161 -7.35 -0.04 10.01
C GLY A 161 -8.53 -0.75 10.67
N LEU A 162 -9.73 -0.59 10.09
CA LEU A 162 -10.92 -1.31 10.53
C LEU A 162 -10.79 -2.82 10.30
N TYR A 163 -10.16 -3.23 9.21
CA TYR A 163 -9.88 -4.64 8.93
C TYR A 163 -8.99 -5.27 10.01
N HIS A 164 -7.89 -4.61 10.37
CA HIS A 164 -7.01 -5.05 11.47
C HIS A 164 -7.76 -5.09 12.81
N TRP A 165 -8.62 -4.09 13.07
CA TRP A 165 -9.43 -4.03 14.28
C TRP A 165 -10.46 -5.17 14.37
N GLU A 166 -11.16 -5.48 13.28
CA GLU A 166 -12.11 -6.59 13.20
C GLU A 166 -11.38 -7.92 13.45
N ALA A 167 -10.26 -8.15 12.77
CA ALA A 167 -9.45 -9.35 12.98
C ALA A 167 -8.92 -9.48 14.43
N ALA A 168 -8.46 -8.37 15.04
CA ALA A 168 -7.98 -8.37 16.42
C ALA A 168 -9.05 -8.71 17.47
N ARG A 169 -10.34 -8.51 17.14
CA ARG A 169 -11.48 -8.92 17.98
C ARG A 169 -11.88 -10.38 17.77
N GLY A 170 -11.26 -11.09 16.82
CA GLY A 170 -11.62 -12.44 16.43
C GLY A 170 -12.80 -12.50 15.45
N ASP A 171 -13.19 -11.37 14.84
CA ASP A 171 -14.23 -11.35 13.82
C ASP A 171 -13.68 -11.87 12.47
N TYR A 172 -14.57 -12.35 11.61
CA TYR A 172 -14.23 -12.72 10.24
C TYR A 172 -14.09 -11.48 9.34
N ALA A 173 -12.91 -10.87 9.36
CA ALA A 173 -12.61 -9.60 8.70
C ALA A 173 -12.87 -9.62 7.17
N ALA A 174 -12.75 -10.77 6.50
CA ALA A 174 -13.12 -10.95 5.10
C ALA A 174 -14.60 -10.65 4.78
N GLN A 175 -15.49 -10.57 5.77
CA GLN A 175 -16.89 -10.14 5.57
C GLN A 175 -17.23 -8.83 6.29
N GLY A 176 -16.23 -8.26 6.97
CA GLY A 176 -16.34 -7.06 7.78
C GLY A 176 -16.50 -5.77 6.99
N TYR A 177 -16.68 -4.68 7.72
CA TYR A 177 -16.81 -3.35 7.16
C TYR A 177 -15.48 -2.84 6.60
N GLY A 178 -14.34 -3.25 7.16
CA GLY A 178 -13.02 -2.85 6.68
C GLY A 178 -12.80 -3.25 5.21
N LEU A 179 -13.15 -4.49 4.87
CA LEU A 179 -13.06 -4.98 3.49
C LEU A 179 -13.97 -4.18 2.55
N ARG A 180 -15.25 -3.99 2.92
CA ARG A 180 -16.24 -3.29 2.08
C ARG A 180 -15.82 -1.84 1.83
N LEU A 181 -15.31 -1.17 2.86
CA LEU A 181 -14.86 0.21 2.78
C LEU A 181 -13.62 0.32 1.88
N GLY A 182 -12.63 -0.56 2.06
CA GLY A 182 -11.44 -0.60 1.21
C GLY A 182 -11.76 -0.90 -0.25
N LEU A 183 -12.66 -1.87 -0.50
CA LEU A 183 -13.11 -2.23 -1.84
C LEU A 183 -13.89 -1.08 -2.49
N ALA A 184 -14.82 -0.45 -1.77
CA ALA A 184 -15.56 0.71 -2.27
C ALA A 184 -14.62 1.86 -2.62
N ALA A 185 -13.64 2.17 -1.76
CA ALA A 185 -12.62 3.18 -2.06
C ALA A 185 -11.81 2.83 -3.32
N GLY A 186 -11.39 1.58 -3.46
CA GLY A 186 -10.67 1.10 -4.64
C GLY A 186 -11.47 1.20 -5.93
N VAL A 187 -12.74 0.80 -5.91
CA VAL A 187 -13.64 0.87 -7.07
C VAL A 187 -13.94 2.32 -7.46
N MET A 188 -14.14 3.21 -6.49
CA MET A 188 -14.40 4.63 -6.74
C MET A 188 -13.19 5.40 -7.29
N MET A 189 -11.99 4.82 -7.27
CA MET A 189 -10.78 5.40 -7.86
C MET A 189 -10.58 5.04 -9.36
N ILE A 190 -11.42 4.17 -9.92
CA ILE A 190 -11.39 3.73 -11.33
C ILE A 190 -12.32 4.61 -12.15
#